data_AF-A0A6P6SPY7-F1
#
_entry.id   AF-A0A6P6SPY7-F1
#
_cell.length_a   1.000
_cell.length_b   1.000
_cell.length_c   1.000
_cell.angle_alpha   90.00
_cell.angle_beta   90.00
_cell.angle_gamma   90.00
#
_symmetry.space_group_name_H-M   'P 1'
#
loop_
_entity.id
_entity.type
_entity.pdbx_description
1 polymer ?
#
loop_
_entity_poly.entity_id
_entity_poly.type
_entity_poly.pdbx_seq_one_letter_code
_entity_poly.pdbx_strand_id
1 'polypeptide(L)'
;MKVLGHSKLKPAEIAQVPDEHVNEFKLIGKFKIFNPNNLWVNLKAIKRLVQESALKMEIIPNPKEVDGVKVLQLETATGATIRIH
;
A
#
# COMPACT_ATOMS: atom_id res chain seq x y z
N MET A 1 12.34 1.37 -3.08
CA MET A 1 11.81 1.67 -4.43
C MET A 1 12.49 0.75 -5.43
N LYS A 2 12.00 -0.49 -5.57
CA LYS A 2 12.37 -1.32 -6.72
C LYS A 2 11.26 -1.18 -7.74
N VAL A 3 11.65 -0.71 -8.92
CA VAL A 3 10.77 -0.51 -10.07
C VAL A 3 10.46 -1.89 -10.64
N LEU A 4 9.23 -2.35 -10.45
CA LEU A 4 8.64 -3.42 -11.24
C LEU A 4 7.69 -2.74 -12.21
N GLY A 5 8.13 -2.58 -13.47
CA GLY A 5 7.30 -2.32 -14.64
C GLY A 5 6.33 -1.14 -14.57
N HIS A 6 6.50 -0.19 -15.49
CA HIS A 6 5.70 1.04 -15.69
C HIS A 6 6.15 2.22 -14.81
N SER A 7 6.21 3.38 -15.45
CA SER A 7 6.79 4.67 -15.06
C SER A 7 6.20 5.34 -13.80
N LYS A 8 5.58 4.58 -12.90
CA LYS A 8 4.94 5.07 -11.68
C LYS A 8 5.37 4.26 -10.46
N LEU A 9 5.55 4.95 -9.35
CA LEU A 9 5.87 4.35 -8.06
C LEU A 9 4.68 3.57 -7.51
N LYS A 10 4.86 2.27 -7.27
CA LYS A 10 3.92 1.44 -6.50
C LYS A 10 4.59 0.98 -5.20
N PRO A 11 4.16 1.49 -4.04
CA PRO A 11 4.47 0.87 -2.76
C PRO A 11 3.91 -0.55 -2.75
N ALA A 12 4.67 -1.49 -2.20
CA ALA A 12 4.23 -2.85 -1.98
C ALA A 12 4.17 -3.08 -0.46
N GLU A 13 3.03 -3.54 0.02
CA GLU A 13 2.84 -3.94 1.42
C GLU A 13 3.08 -5.45 1.56
N ILE A 14 3.56 -5.90 2.72
CA ILE A 14 3.86 -7.33 2.94
C ILE A 14 2.63 -8.22 2.73
N ALA A 15 1.44 -7.73 3.05
CA ALA A 15 0.17 -8.44 2.84
C ALA A 15 -0.17 -8.69 1.36
N GLN A 16 0.51 -8.02 0.43
CA GLN A 16 0.34 -8.19 -1.01
C GLN A 16 1.40 -9.12 -1.62
N VAL A 17 2.36 -9.59 -0.82
CA VAL A 17 3.46 -10.44 -1.28
C VAL A 17 3.01 -11.90 -1.16
N PRO A 18 3.06 -12.69 -2.25
CA PRO A 18 2.81 -14.13 -2.18
C PRO A 18 3.71 -14.79 -1.12
N ASP A 19 3.18 -15.77 -0.37
CA ASP A 19 3.88 -16.40 0.76
C ASP A 19 5.28 -16.93 0.37
N GLU A 20 5.40 -17.51 -0.82
CA GLU A 20 6.65 -17.99 -1.42
C GLU A 20 7.73 -16.91 -1.64
N HIS A 21 7.34 -15.64 -1.66
CA HIS A 21 8.22 -14.49 -1.88
C HIS A 21 8.42 -13.63 -0.64
N VAL A 22 7.75 -13.92 0.49
CA VAL A 22 7.84 -13.12 1.72
C VAL A 22 9.28 -13.04 2.25
N ASN A 23 10.01 -14.15 2.23
CA ASN A 23 11.40 -14.17 2.69
C ASN A 23 12.30 -13.28 1.83
N GLU A 24 12.05 -13.26 0.52
CA GLU A 24 12.80 -12.43 -0.41
C GLU A 24 12.46 -10.94 -0.28
N PHE A 25 11.20 -10.63 0.04
CA PHE A 25 10.73 -9.27 0.30
C PHE A 25 11.38 -8.65 1.55
N LYS A 26 11.67 -9.48 2.56
CA LYS A 26 12.36 -9.05 3.79
C LYS A 26 13.86 -8.82 3.62
N LEU A 27 14.45 -9.22 2.48
CA LEU A 27 15.88 -9.03 2.24
C LEU A 27 16.20 -7.56 1.97
N ILE A 28 16.88 -6.92 2.93
CA ILE A 28 17.36 -5.53 2.84
C ILE A 28 18.25 -5.32 1.61
N GLY A 29 19.02 -6.35 1.22
CA GLY A 29 19.85 -6.33 0.02
C GLY A 29 19.05 -6.15 -1.28
N LYS A 30 17.80 -6.61 -1.32
CA LYS A 30 16.91 -6.55 -2.50
C LYS A 30 15.99 -5.32 -2.48
N PHE A 31 15.50 -4.93 -1.30
CA PHE A 31 14.62 -3.75 -1.12
C PHE A 31 15.25 -2.75 -0.13
N LYS A 32 15.97 -1.76 -0.67
CA LYS A 32 16.81 -0.83 0.11
C LYS A 32 16.10 0.40 0.68
N ILE A 33 14.85 0.66 0.29
CA ILE A 33 14.09 1.85 0.70
C ILE A 33 12.72 1.39 1.15
N PHE A 34 12.37 1.72 2.38
CA PHE A 34 11.07 1.50 3.00
C PHE A 34 10.36 2.85 3.15
N ASN A 35 9.03 2.82 3.14
CA ASN A 35 8.22 3.99 3.42
C ASN A 35 8.08 4.14 4.95
N PRO A 36 8.61 5.20 5.58
CA PRO A 36 8.41 5.44 7.02
C PRO A 36 7.02 5.99 7.35
N ASN A 37 6.12 6.12 6.37
CA ASN A 37 4.82 6.80 6.45
C ASN A 37 4.89 8.31 6.72
N ASN A 38 6.05 8.94 6.53
CA ASN A 38 6.17 10.39 6.53
C ASN A 38 5.75 10.93 5.15
N LEU A 39 4.52 11.43 5.05
CA LEU A 39 3.92 11.94 3.81
C LEU A 39 3.59 13.42 3.93
N TRP A 40 3.99 14.20 2.93
CA TRP A 40 3.61 15.60 2.79
C TRP A 40 2.58 15.71 1.66
N VAL A 41 1.40 16.25 1.97
CA VAL A 41 0.27 16.27 1.03
C VAL A 41 -0.25 17.69 0.82
N ASN A 42 -0.69 17.98 -0.40
CA ASN A 42 -1.38 19.23 -0.71
C ASN A 42 -2.87 19.11 -0.35
N LEU A 43 -3.32 19.84 0.66
CA LEU A 43 -4.71 19.77 1.14
C LEU A 43 -5.75 20.19 0.11
N LYS A 44 -5.43 21.15 -0.78
CA LYS A 44 -6.35 21.55 -1.87
C LYS A 44 -6.53 20.41 -2.87
N ALA A 45 -5.45 19.70 -3.20
CA ALA A 45 -5.51 18.53 -4.07
C ALA A 45 -6.30 17.39 -3.44
N ILE A 46 -6.07 17.09 -2.15
CA ILE A 46 -6.84 16.06 -1.41
C ILE A 46 -8.33 16.40 -1.39
N LYS A 47 -8.69 17.65 -1.07
CA LYS A 47 -10.09 18.10 -1.08
C LYS A 47 -10.75 17.83 -2.42
N ARG A 48 -10.10 18.22 -3.54
CA ARG A 48 -10.61 17.96 -4.89
C ARG A 48 -10.80 16.46 -5.15
N LEU A 49 -9.78 15.65 -4.88
CA LEU A 49 -9.81 14.21 -5.15
C LEU A 49 -10.88 13.47 -4.34
N VAL A 50 -11.12 13.89 -3.09
CA VAL A 50 -12.20 13.34 -2.24
C VAL A 50 -13.56 13.73 -2.80
N GLN A 51 -13.76 15.02 -3.14
CA GLN A 51 -15.04 15.51 -3.68
C GLN A 51 -15.39 14.87 -5.02
N GLU A 52 -14.39 14.59 -5.86
CA GLU A 52 -14.54 13.91 -7.15
C GLU A 52 -14.63 12.38 -7.02
N SER A 53 -14.55 11.82 -5.80
CA SER A 53 -14.46 10.36 -5.57
C SER A 53 -13.34 9.70 -6.40
N ALA A 54 -12.25 10.44 -6.63
CA ALA A 54 -11.12 10.04 -7.48
C ALA A 54 -10.04 9.25 -6.72
N LEU A 55 -10.16 9.13 -5.40
CA LEU A 55 -9.25 8.33 -4.56
C LEU A 55 -9.50 6.82 -4.71
N LYS A 56 -9.04 6.24 -5.81
CA LYS A 56 -9.10 4.78 -6.05
C LYS A 56 -7.90 4.09 -5.41
N MET A 57 -8.08 3.60 -4.19
CA MET A 57 -7.07 2.86 -3.43
C MET A 57 -7.27 1.35 -3.59
N GLU A 58 -6.16 0.60 -3.61
CA GLU A 58 -6.18 -0.85 -3.63
C GLU A 58 -6.62 -1.37 -2.24
N ILE A 59 -7.60 -2.27 -2.22
CA ILE A 59 -8.04 -2.93 -0.99
C ILE A 59 -6.98 -3.96 -0.61
N ILE A 60 -6.57 -3.93 0.66
CA ILE A 60 -5.62 -4.86 1.25
C ILE A 60 -6.42 -5.79 2.18
N PRO A 61 -6.64 -7.06 1.79
CA PRO A 61 -7.24 -8.04 2.69
C PRO A 61 -6.24 -8.40 3.79
N ASN A 62 -6.66 -8.28 5.05
CA ASN A 62 -5.88 -8.66 6.22
C ASN A 62 -6.67 -9.73 7.01
N PRO A 63 -6.46 -11.02 6.73
CA PRO A 63 -7.07 -12.11 7.49
C PRO A 63 -6.66 -12.03 8.96
N LYS A 64 -7.64 -12.06 9.87
CA LYS A 64 -7.43 -12.05 11.31
C LYS A 64 -8.31 -13.06 12.02
N GLU A 65 -7.98 -13.32 13.28
CA GLU A 65 -8.82 -14.05 14.20
C GLU A 65 -9.15 -13.13 15.39
N VAL A 66 -10.44 -13.00 15.71
CA VAL A 66 -10.93 -12.21 16.84
C VAL A 66 -11.87 -13.12 17.63
N ASP A 67 -11.55 -13.35 18.89
CA ASP A 67 -12.33 -14.22 19.79
C ASP A 67 -12.61 -15.63 19.21
N GLY A 68 -11.63 -16.21 18.53
CA GLY A 68 -11.74 -17.53 17.89
C GLY A 68 -12.50 -17.54 16.56
N VAL A 69 -12.97 -16.39 16.09
CA VAL A 69 -13.69 -16.24 14.81
C VAL A 69 -12.74 -15.67 13.75
N LYS A 70 -12.63 -16.39 12.63
CA LYS A 70 -11.90 -15.90 11.45
C LYS A 70 -12.66 -14.74 10.81
N VAL A 71 -11.98 -13.62 10.65
CA VAL A 71 -12.52 -12.40 10.03
C VAL A 71 -11.59 -11.89 8.94
N LEU A 72 -12.16 -11.15 7.99
CA LEU A 72 -11.41 -10.46 6.96
C LEU A 72 -11.48 -8.95 7.22
N GLN A 73 -10.36 -8.36 7.64
CA GLN A 73 -10.26 -6.91 7.78
C GLN A 73 -9.85 -6.31 6.44
N LEU A 74 -10.63 -5.35 5.94
CA LEU A 74 -10.31 -4.65 4.69
C LEU A 74 -9.62 -3.32 5.03
N GLU A 75 -8.42 -3.13 4.50
CA GLU A 75 -7.60 -1.95 4.73
C GLU A 75 -7.26 -1.24 3.42
N THR A 76 -6.79 0.01 3.52
CA THR A 76 -6.17 0.75 2.42
C THR A 76 -4.93 1.45 2.95
N ALA A 77 -3.87 1.53 2.14
CA ALA A 77 -2.63 2.21 2.51
C ALA A 77 -2.58 3.64 1.96
N THR A 78 -2.31 4.64 2.81
CA THR A 78 -2.16 6.05 2.39
C THR A 78 -1.06 6.22 1.34
N GLY A 79 0.02 5.44 1.42
CA GLY A 79 1.09 5.44 0.40
C GLY A 79 0.62 5.05 -1.00
N ALA A 80 -0.48 4.28 -1.12
CA ALA A 80 -1.04 3.89 -2.41
C ALA A 80 -1.62 5.08 -3.20
N THR A 81 -1.87 6.22 -2.54
CA THR A 81 -2.39 7.45 -3.16
C THR A 81 -1.39 8.13 -4.11
N ILE A 82 -0.09 7.79 -4.02
CA ILE A 82 0.98 8.31 -4.91
C ILE A 82 0.69 7.99 -6.40
N ARG A 83 -0.11 6.96 -6.68
CA ARG A 83 -0.45 6.55 -8.05
C ARG A 83 -1.50 7.41 -8.74
N ILE A 84 -2.23 8.26 -8.00
CA ILE A 84 -3.43 8.96 -8.51
C ILE A 84 -2.99 10.14 -9.39
N HIS A 85 -2.95 9.88 -10.70
CA HIS A 85 -2.99 10.84 -11.80
C HIS A 85 -3.77 10.20 -12.93
#